data_AF-G9AHU3-F1
#
_entry.id   AF-G9AHU3-F1
#
_cell.length_a   1.000
_cell.length_b   1.000
_cell.length_c   1.000
_cell.angle_alpha   90.00
_cell.angle_beta   90.00
_cell.angle_gamma   90.00
#
_symmetry.space_group_name_H-M   'P 1'
#
loop_
_entity.id
_entity.type
_entity.pdbx_description
1 polymer ?
#
loop_
_entity_poly.entity_id
_entity_poly.type
_entity_poly.pdbx_seq_one_letter_code
_entity_poly.pdbx_strand_id
1 'polypeptide(L)'
;MNLGAHIPDPDQLSAMLAGLAAFSAVVAVSWPYVFRDTLAERMRKVESERESIRQRERTRLNVEKSKVSLRAEPKRFFQAIVDRFNLAKQAEDGEIFRKLSMAGYRGRAPVTTFLAFRLIAPLVLFAACLTYMLLILRPEAPLIAVIAMASAIGSLGYFAPAIFIQNRITKRQQVVRRSWPEALDLLLITVESGMGIESAFRKVGEEIGAQSPEVAEEILLTTAELSYLQDRRQAFENLGRRTGVEGVRAVVTSLIQAEKYGTPLGQALRVMAQENRDMRMSEAEKKAAGLPPKLTVPMIVFFLPVLFAVIITPAAIQITGL
;
A
#
# COMPACT_ATOMS: atom_id res chain seq x y z
N MET A 1 45.92 5.61 36.61
CA MET A 1 46.69 6.10 35.44
C MET A 1 46.80 4.94 34.47
N ASN A 2 45.94 4.90 33.44
CA ASN A 2 46.10 4.19 32.16
C ASN A 2 44.82 4.38 31.33
N LEU A 3 44.71 5.57 30.72
CA LEU A 3 43.65 6.01 29.81
C LEU A 3 44.12 5.94 28.34
N GLY A 4 44.86 4.89 27.97
CA GLY A 4 45.58 4.84 26.69
C GLY A 4 45.28 3.65 25.76
N ALA A 5 44.37 2.74 26.11
CA ALA A 5 44.24 1.45 25.41
C ALA A 5 42.94 1.25 24.60
N HIS A 6 42.16 2.32 24.34
CA HIS A 6 40.98 2.27 23.47
C HIS A 6 41.04 3.38 22.41
N ILE A 7 42.20 3.54 21.77
CA ILE A 7 42.26 4.27 20.52
C ILE A 7 42.02 3.22 19.43
N PRO A 8 40.85 3.23 18.75
CA PRO A 8 40.64 2.35 17.61
C PRO A 8 41.74 2.62 16.57
N ASP A 9 42.30 1.56 15.98
CA ASP A 9 43.33 1.69 14.96
C ASP A 9 42.90 2.71 13.88
N PRO A 10 43.82 3.51 13.30
CA PRO A 10 43.48 4.50 12.27
C PRO A 10 42.68 3.92 11.09
N ASP A 11 42.90 2.64 10.80
CA ASP A 11 42.16 1.87 9.78
C ASP A 11 40.73 1.54 10.21
N GLN A 12 40.48 1.31 11.50
CA GLN A 12 39.13 1.09 12.03
C GLN A 12 38.32 2.39 12.06
N LEU A 13 38.97 3.52 12.40
CA LEU A 13 38.34 4.85 12.42
C LEU A 13 37.94 5.34 11.02
N SER A 14 38.83 5.19 10.04
CA SER A 14 38.52 5.53 8.63
C SER A 14 37.44 4.61 8.04
N ALA A 15 37.43 3.34 8.42
CA ALA A 15 36.39 2.38 8.02
C ALA A 15 35.01 2.68 8.63
N MET A 16 34.93 3.06 9.91
CA MET A 16 33.67 3.47 10.54
C MET A 16 33.11 4.73 9.89
N LEU A 17 33.96 5.70 9.56
CA LEU A 17 33.56 6.91 8.83
C LEU A 17 33.09 6.60 7.41
N ALA A 18 33.75 5.68 6.70
CA ALA A 18 33.32 5.26 5.36
C ALA A 18 31.97 4.50 5.38
N GLY A 19 31.75 3.63 6.37
CA GLY A 19 30.48 2.93 6.57
C GLY A 19 29.34 3.89 6.92
N LEU A 20 29.59 4.84 7.82
CA LEU A 20 28.63 5.90 8.17
C LEU A 20 28.33 6.79 6.95
N ALA A 21 29.35 7.13 6.15
CA ALA A 21 29.19 7.92 4.93
C ALA A 21 28.34 7.18 3.89
N ALA A 22 28.62 5.90 3.64
CA ALA A 22 27.83 5.09 2.71
C ALA A 22 26.37 4.92 3.17
N PHE A 23 26.15 4.67 4.47
CA PHE A 23 24.81 4.60 5.06
C PHE A 23 24.08 5.94 4.95
N SER A 24 24.76 7.04 5.27
CA SER A 24 24.21 8.40 5.16
C SER A 24 23.88 8.78 3.72
N ALA A 25 24.68 8.35 2.73
CA ALA A 25 24.43 8.60 1.32
C ALA A 25 23.20 7.83 0.83
N VAL A 26 23.03 6.56 1.24
CA VAL A 26 21.85 5.76 0.91
C VAL A 26 20.59 6.35 1.56
N VAL A 27 20.68 6.79 2.82
CA VAL A 27 19.59 7.46 3.52
C VAL A 27 19.25 8.79 2.86
N ALA A 28 20.24 9.62 2.51
CA ALA A 28 20.05 10.92 1.86
C ALA A 28 19.44 10.80 0.45
N VAL A 29 19.85 9.78 -0.33
CA VAL A 29 19.27 9.50 -1.65
C VAL A 29 17.86 8.93 -1.52
N SER A 30 17.58 8.16 -0.46
CA SER A 30 16.26 7.57 -0.22
C SER A 30 15.26 8.53 0.44
N TRP A 31 15.75 9.53 1.20
CA TRP A 31 14.95 10.53 1.92
C TRP A 31 13.93 11.26 1.03
N PRO A 32 14.30 11.79 -0.16
CA PRO A 32 13.35 12.47 -1.05
C PRO A 32 12.33 11.55 -1.73
N TYR A 33 12.43 10.22 -1.54
CA TYR A 33 11.46 9.24 -2.04
C TYR A 33 10.57 8.65 -0.93
N VAL A 34 11.06 8.61 0.31
CA VAL A 34 10.32 8.07 1.46
C VAL A 34 9.37 9.11 2.08
N PHE A 35 9.74 10.39 2.04
CA PHE A 35 8.94 11.52 2.53
C PHE A 35 8.77 12.59 1.46
N ARG A 36 7.95 12.32 0.42
CA ARG A 36 7.36 13.40 -0.37
C ARG A 36 6.06 13.83 0.29
N ASP A 37 6.06 15.04 0.83
CA ASP A 37 4.89 15.69 1.42
C ASP A 37 3.75 15.78 0.41
N THR A 38 2.66 15.04 0.67
CA THR A 38 1.61 14.74 -0.31
C THR A 38 0.47 15.75 -0.37
N LEU A 39 0.69 17.03 -0.14
CA LEU A 39 -0.41 18.03 -0.23
C LEU A 39 -0.13 19.13 -1.24
N ALA A 40 1.04 19.77 -1.17
CA ALA A 40 1.44 20.82 -2.11
C ALA A 40 1.62 20.30 -3.56
N GLU A 41 2.11 19.07 -3.72
CA GLU A 41 2.34 18.45 -5.04
C GLU A 41 1.04 17.91 -5.70
N ARG A 42 0.01 17.60 -4.89
CA ARG A 42 -1.29 17.11 -5.38
C ARG A 42 -2.17 18.25 -5.90
N MET A 43 -2.18 19.40 -5.22
CA MET A 43 -2.88 20.60 -5.71
C MET A 43 -2.24 21.13 -7.00
N ARG A 44 -0.90 21.15 -7.10
CA ARG A 44 -0.19 21.51 -8.34
C ARG A 44 -0.45 20.53 -9.49
N LYS A 45 -0.67 19.23 -9.21
CA LYS A 45 -1.01 18.24 -10.24
C LYS A 45 -2.39 18.44 -10.84
N VAL A 46 -3.40 18.80 -10.04
CA VAL A 46 -4.77 19.05 -10.53
C VAL A 46 -4.85 20.33 -11.37
N GLU A 47 -4.04 21.34 -11.05
CA GLU A 47 -3.91 22.56 -11.85
C GLU A 47 -3.15 22.32 -13.16
N SER A 48 -2.07 21.53 -13.12
CA SER A 48 -1.29 21.14 -14.32
C SER A 48 -2.02 20.18 -15.26
N GLU A 49 -2.91 19.31 -14.74
CA GLU A 49 -3.72 18.43 -15.58
C GLU A 49 -4.80 19.20 -16.34
N ARG A 50 -5.42 20.23 -15.73
CA ARG A 50 -6.37 21.13 -16.42
C ARG A 50 -5.72 21.88 -17.58
N GLU A 51 -4.46 22.31 -17.45
CA GLU A 51 -3.69 22.90 -18.54
C GLU A 51 -3.32 21.89 -19.65
N SER A 52 -2.94 20.66 -19.27
CA SER A 52 -2.56 19.61 -20.23
C SER A 52 -3.73 19.11 -21.09
N ILE A 53 -4.96 19.13 -20.56
CA ILE A 53 -6.18 18.77 -21.28
C ILE A 53 -6.57 19.89 -22.26
N ARG A 54 -6.45 21.16 -21.85
CA ARG A 54 -6.72 22.35 -22.70
C ARG A 54 -5.72 22.49 -23.85
N GLN A 55 -4.46 22.09 -23.66
CA GLN A 55 -3.44 22.04 -24.71
C GLN A 55 -3.62 20.84 -25.66
N ARG A 56 -4.10 19.68 -25.18
CA ARG A 56 -4.41 18.51 -26.00
C ARG A 56 -5.59 18.71 -26.94
N GLU A 57 -6.60 19.48 -26.53
CA GLU A 57 -7.72 19.85 -27.41
C GLU A 57 -7.29 20.86 -28.50
N ARG A 58 -6.47 21.86 -28.15
CA ARG A 58 -5.93 22.82 -29.13
C ARG A 58 -5.00 22.18 -30.16
N THR A 59 -4.24 21.15 -29.78
CA THR A 59 -3.37 20.41 -30.70
C THR A 59 -4.16 19.43 -31.58
N ARG A 60 -5.22 18.78 -31.07
CA ARG A 60 -6.13 17.96 -31.89
C ARG A 60 -6.84 18.77 -32.98
N LEU A 61 -7.34 19.96 -32.64
CA LEU A 61 -8.02 20.86 -33.60
C LEU A 61 -7.08 21.42 -34.70
N ASN A 62 -5.77 21.49 -34.43
CA ASN A 62 -4.76 21.88 -35.44
C ASN A 62 -4.21 20.70 -36.25
N VAL A 63 -4.20 19.48 -35.70
CA VAL A 63 -3.74 18.27 -36.41
C VAL A 63 -4.78 17.77 -37.42
N GLU A 64 -6.07 18.05 -37.21
CA GLU A 64 -7.14 17.69 -38.17
C GLU A 64 -7.05 18.48 -39.50
N LYS A 65 -6.32 19.61 -39.52
CA LYS A 65 -6.03 20.38 -40.75
C LYS A 65 -4.81 19.89 -41.54
N SER A 66 -4.03 18.95 -41.03
CA SER A 66 -2.81 18.48 -41.70
C SER A 66 -2.85 16.97 -41.94
N LYS A 67 -3.73 16.54 -42.85
CA LYS A 67 -3.50 15.29 -43.58
C LYS A 67 -2.18 15.43 -44.35
N VAL A 68 -1.29 14.44 -44.27
CA VAL A 68 -0.54 13.80 -45.39
C VAL A 68 0.69 13.01 -44.88
N SER A 69 0.68 11.69 -45.17
CA SER A 69 1.85 10.78 -45.29
C SER A 69 2.63 10.45 -43.99
N LEU A 70 3.11 9.25 -43.67
CA LEU A 70 3.46 8.04 -44.41
C LEU A 70 3.17 6.80 -43.55
N ARG A 71 2.71 5.77 -44.25
CA ARG A 71 2.46 4.41 -43.79
C ARG A 71 3.81 3.69 -43.65
N ALA A 72 4.14 3.15 -42.48
CA ALA A 72 5.26 2.22 -42.31
C ALA A 72 4.82 1.08 -41.37
N GLU A 73 4.64 -0.11 -41.95
CA GLU A 73 4.38 -1.35 -41.20
C GLU A 73 5.67 -1.82 -40.48
N PRO A 74 5.59 -2.29 -39.21
CA PRO A 74 6.73 -2.92 -38.55
C PRO A 74 6.78 -4.45 -38.79
N LYS A 75 8.00 -4.96 -39.03
CA LYS A 75 8.34 -6.36 -39.34
C LYS A 75 7.87 -7.37 -38.28
N ARG A 76 7.21 -8.44 -38.75
CA ARG A 76 6.63 -9.59 -38.01
C ARG A 76 7.57 -10.36 -37.06
N PHE A 77 8.89 -10.21 -37.17
CA PHE A 77 9.84 -11.00 -36.35
C PHE A 77 10.05 -10.41 -34.94
N PHE A 78 9.96 -9.09 -34.79
CA PHE A 78 10.11 -8.42 -33.49
C PHE A 78 8.85 -8.49 -32.62
N GLN A 79 7.67 -8.63 -33.25
CA GLN A 79 6.39 -8.82 -32.56
C GLN A 79 6.32 -10.18 -31.84
N ALA A 80 6.83 -11.26 -32.44
CA ALA A 80 6.74 -12.61 -31.86
C ALA A 80 7.61 -12.84 -30.60
N ILE A 81 8.73 -12.11 -30.47
CA ILE A 81 9.63 -12.19 -29.30
C ILE A 81 9.16 -11.26 -28.18
N VAL A 82 8.68 -10.06 -28.54
CA VAL A 82 8.08 -9.13 -27.60
C VAL A 82 6.80 -9.72 -27.01
N ASP A 83 5.91 -10.33 -27.80
CA ASP A 83 4.63 -10.86 -27.28
C ASP A 83 4.81 -12.00 -26.26
N ARG A 84 5.84 -12.85 -26.41
CA ARG A 84 6.10 -13.96 -25.48
C ARG A 84 6.71 -13.52 -24.15
N PHE A 85 7.45 -12.40 -24.13
CA PHE A 85 7.93 -11.75 -22.89
C PHE A 85 6.96 -10.69 -22.33
N ASN A 86 6.10 -10.13 -23.17
CA ASN A 86 5.15 -9.08 -22.80
C ASN A 86 3.87 -9.65 -22.20
N LEU A 87 3.50 -10.91 -22.45
CA LEU A 87 2.38 -11.58 -21.75
C LEU A 87 2.70 -11.90 -20.28
N ALA A 88 3.91 -12.37 -19.98
CA ALA A 88 4.36 -12.57 -18.61
C ALA A 88 4.53 -11.23 -17.87
N LYS A 89 5.06 -10.22 -18.58
CA LYS A 89 5.18 -8.86 -18.07
C LYS A 89 3.82 -8.18 -17.89
N GLN A 90 2.84 -8.39 -18.77
CA GLN A 90 1.46 -7.88 -18.62
C GLN A 90 0.69 -8.58 -17.49
N ALA A 91 0.92 -9.87 -17.25
CA ALA A 91 0.32 -10.59 -16.13
C ALA A 91 0.89 -10.10 -14.78
N GLU A 92 2.21 -9.87 -14.70
CA GLU A 92 2.86 -9.30 -13.50
C GLU A 92 2.54 -7.79 -13.35
N ASP A 93 2.51 -7.04 -14.45
CA ASP A 93 2.15 -5.62 -14.50
C ASP A 93 0.70 -5.43 -14.06
N GLY A 94 -0.24 -6.29 -14.46
CA GLY A 94 -1.64 -6.19 -14.05
C GLY A 94 -1.82 -6.33 -12.53
N GLU A 95 -1.15 -7.31 -11.92
CA GLU A 95 -1.18 -7.51 -10.48
C GLU A 95 -0.43 -6.42 -9.70
N ILE A 96 0.77 -6.05 -10.14
CA ILE A 96 1.58 -5.00 -9.50
C ILE A 96 0.90 -3.65 -9.64
N PHE A 97 0.37 -3.33 -10.82
CA PHE A 97 -0.42 -2.12 -11.07
C PHE A 97 -1.66 -2.09 -10.19
N ARG A 98 -2.36 -3.22 -10.02
CA ARG A 98 -3.50 -3.32 -9.11
C ARG A 98 -3.09 -3.09 -7.65
N LYS A 99 -1.98 -3.67 -7.20
CA LYS A 99 -1.46 -3.44 -5.83
C LYS A 99 -1.05 -1.98 -5.62
N LEU A 100 -0.38 -1.37 -6.59
CA LEU A 100 0.02 0.03 -6.53
C LEU A 100 -1.19 0.97 -6.57
N SER A 101 -2.20 0.67 -7.39
CA SER A 101 -3.44 1.46 -7.43
C SER A 101 -4.23 1.36 -6.12
N MET A 102 -4.31 0.17 -5.52
CA MET A 102 -4.84 -0.01 -4.16
C MET A 102 -4.05 0.79 -3.11
N ALA A 103 -2.72 0.89 -3.27
CA ALA A 103 -1.86 1.70 -2.40
C ALA A 103 -2.02 3.22 -2.60
N GLY A 104 -2.76 3.67 -3.62
CA GLY A 104 -2.93 5.08 -3.97
C GLY A 104 -1.85 5.63 -4.91
N TYR A 105 -0.92 4.77 -5.37
CA TYR A 105 0.09 5.14 -6.35
C TYR A 105 -0.43 4.89 -7.76
N ARG A 106 -0.74 5.97 -8.47
CA ARG A 106 -1.30 5.92 -9.83
C ARG A 106 -0.27 6.38 -10.87
N GLY A 107 -0.30 5.74 -12.04
CA GLY A 107 0.55 6.07 -13.18
C GLY A 107 1.73 5.12 -13.41
N ARG A 108 2.53 5.39 -14.45
CA ARG A 108 3.67 4.56 -14.86
C ARG A 108 4.94 4.75 -14.01
N ALA A 109 5.10 5.94 -13.40
CA ALA A 109 6.27 6.26 -12.60
C ALA A 109 6.38 5.44 -11.29
N PRO A 110 5.31 5.21 -10.50
CA PRO A 110 5.39 4.37 -9.32
C PRO A 110 5.67 2.90 -9.63
N VAL A 111 5.18 2.38 -10.76
CA VAL A 111 5.43 1.00 -11.21
C VAL A 111 6.92 0.80 -11.51
N THR A 112 7.50 1.69 -12.32
CA THR A 112 8.93 1.65 -12.66
C THR A 112 9.82 1.85 -11.43
N THR A 113 9.42 2.73 -10.51
CA THR A 113 10.13 2.94 -9.23
C THR A 113 10.07 1.69 -8.34
N PHE A 114 8.91 1.04 -8.23
CA PHE A 114 8.75 -0.20 -7.46
C PHE A 114 9.61 -1.34 -8.03
N LEU A 115 9.61 -1.51 -9.36
CA LEU A 115 10.47 -2.50 -10.03
C LEU A 115 11.96 -2.21 -9.80
N ALA A 116 12.37 -0.93 -9.91
CA ALA A 116 13.74 -0.52 -9.63
C ALA A 116 14.14 -0.83 -8.17
N PHE A 117 13.28 -0.50 -7.21
CA PHE A 117 13.53 -0.78 -5.80
C PHE A 117 13.59 -2.29 -5.50
N ARG A 118 12.75 -3.10 -6.17
CA ARG A 118 12.74 -4.57 -6.06
C ARG A 118 14.04 -5.20 -6.57
N LEU A 119 14.70 -4.59 -7.56
CA LEU A 119 15.98 -5.05 -8.10
C LEU A 119 17.19 -4.50 -7.34
N ILE A 120 17.14 -3.24 -6.90
CA ILE A 120 18.27 -2.56 -6.24
C ILE A 120 18.37 -2.94 -4.76
N ALA A 121 17.25 -3.08 -4.04
CA ALA A 121 17.26 -3.33 -2.60
C ALA A 121 18.02 -4.60 -2.18
N PRO A 122 17.88 -5.76 -2.85
CA PRO A 122 18.67 -6.95 -2.53
C PRO A 122 20.17 -6.74 -2.73
N LEU A 123 20.55 -6.01 -3.79
CA LEU A 123 21.94 -5.79 -4.17
C LEU A 123 22.63 -4.85 -3.19
N VAL A 124 21.94 -3.80 -2.77
CA VAL A 124 22.41 -2.88 -1.72
C VAL A 124 22.51 -3.59 -0.37
N LEU A 125 21.51 -4.37 0.02
CA LEU A 125 21.55 -5.14 1.28
C LEU A 125 22.66 -6.19 1.28
N PHE A 126 22.86 -6.88 0.15
CA PHE A 126 23.95 -7.82 -0.01
C PHE A 126 25.31 -7.14 0.16
N ALA A 127 25.55 -6.04 -0.57
CA ALA A 127 26.81 -5.30 -0.49
C ALA A 127 27.06 -4.75 0.92
N ALA A 128 26.03 -4.20 1.56
CA ALA A 128 26.12 -3.69 2.93
C ALA A 128 26.42 -4.81 3.94
N CYS A 129 25.73 -5.95 3.84
CA CYS A 129 25.92 -7.09 4.73
C CYS A 129 27.28 -7.76 4.54
N LEU A 130 27.74 -7.87 3.29
CA LEU A 130 29.07 -8.40 2.96
C LEU A 130 30.16 -7.50 3.52
N THR A 131 30.04 -6.17 3.33
CA THR A 131 30.98 -5.20 3.89
C THR A 131 30.99 -5.25 5.41
N TYR A 132 29.82 -5.32 6.04
CA TYR A 132 29.68 -5.43 7.50
C TYR A 132 30.33 -6.70 8.06
N MET A 133 30.08 -7.87 7.45
CA MET A 133 30.66 -9.13 7.90
C MET A 133 32.18 -9.18 7.72
N LEU A 134 32.72 -8.67 6.61
CA LEU A 134 34.14 -8.73 6.32
C LEU A 134 34.96 -7.70 7.12
N LEU A 135 34.44 -6.49 7.37
CA LEU A 135 35.19 -5.45 8.08
C LEU A 135 35.03 -5.47 9.60
N ILE A 136 33.81 -5.70 10.11
CA ILE A 136 33.48 -5.47 11.54
C ILE A 136 33.47 -6.78 12.33
N LEU A 137 32.80 -7.82 11.81
CA LEU A 137 32.64 -9.07 12.56
C LEU A 137 33.85 -10.01 12.41
N ARG A 138 34.63 -9.86 11.33
CA ARG A 138 35.85 -10.63 11.01
C ARG A 138 35.72 -12.12 11.42
N PRO A 139 34.68 -12.83 10.94
CA PRO A 139 34.49 -14.21 11.36
C PRO A 139 35.67 -15.08 10.90
N GLU A 140 36.16 -16.00 11.74
CA GLU A 140 37.14 -17.03 11.35
C GLU A 140 36.56 -18.06 10.34
N ALA A 141 35.34 -17.84 9.88
CA ALA A 141 34.64 -18.69 8.92
C ALA A 141 35.24 -18.57 7.50
N PRO A 142 35.17 -19.64 6.69
CA PRO A 142 35.63 -19.60 5.31
C PRO A 142 34.84 -18.55 4.50
N LEU A 143 35.51 -17.86 3.57
CA LEU A 143 34.94 -16.78 2.73
C LEU A 143 33.62 -17.20 2.06
N ILE A 144 33.52 -18.47 1.64
CA ILE A 144 32.33 -19.05 1.01
C ILE A 144 31.11 -19.00 1.96
N ALA A 145 31.30 -19.27 3.26
CA ALA A 145 30.23 -19.22 4.25
C ALA A 145 29.74 -17.78 4.50
N VAL A 146 30.66 -16.80 4.49
CA VAL A 146 30.33 -15.37 4.61
C VAL A 146 29.50 -14.88 3.42
N ILE A 147 29.91 -15.25 2.20
CA ILE A 147 29.18 -14.91 0.96
C ILE A 147 27.80 -15.59 0.94
N ALA A 148 27.71 -16.85 1.37
CA ALA A 148 26.43 -17.57 1.46
C ALA A 148 25.47 -16.89 2.45
N MET A 149 25.96 -16.47 3.63
CA MET A 149 25.16 -15.77 4.63
C MET A 149 24.71 -14.37 4.15
N ALA A 150 25.62 -13.61 3.56
CA ALA A 150 25.30 -12.31 2.96
C ALA A 150 24.27 -12.45 1.83
N SER A 151 24.37 -13.50 1.01
CA SER A 151 23.40 -13.79 -0.06
C SER A 151 22.02 -14.15 0.51
N ALA A 152 21.97 -14.91 1.60
CA ALA A 152 20.72 -15.24 2.28
C ALA A 152 20.02 -13.98 2.83
N ILE A 153 20.78 -13.08 3.47
CA ILE A 153 20.24 -11.81 4.00
C ILE A 153 19.86 -10.85 2.87
N GLY A 154 20.67 -10.73 1.82
CA GLY A 154 20.35 -9.94 0.63
C GLY A 154 19.07 -10.41 -0.05
N SER A 155 18.84 -11.73 -0.09
CA SER A 155 17.61 -12.33 -0.63
C SER A 155 16.35 -11.92 0.16
N LEU A 156 16.46 -11.71 1.48
CA LEU A 156 15.36 -11.16 2.28
C LEU A 156 15.01 -9.71 1.88
N GLY A 157 16.00 -8.95 1.39
CA GLY A 157 15.80 -7.61 0.85
C GLY A 157 14.85 -7.52 -0.34
N TYR A 158 14.68 -8.61 -1.09
CA TYR A 158 13.72 -8.68 -2.20
C TYR A 158 12.27 -8.59 -1.74
N PHE A 159 11.97 -9.08 -0.54
CA PHE A 159 10.61 -9.06 0.02
C PHE A 159 10.25 -7.71 0.64
N ALA A 160 11.24 -6.87 0.99
CA ALA A 160 11.02 -5.62 1.70
C ALA A 160 10.09 -4.64 0.94
N PRO A 161 10.24 -4.39 -0.38
CA PRO A 161 9.34 -3.50 -1.11
C PRO A 161 7.91 -4.03 -1.17
N ALA A 162 7.74 -5.35 -1.32
CA ALA A 162 6.42 -5.98 -1.36
C ALA A 162 5.69 -5.81 -0.01
N ILE A 163 6.40 -6.00 1.11
CA ILE A 163 5.87 -5.80 2.45
C ILE A 163 5.50 -4.32 2.67
N PHE A 164 6.33 -3.39 2.22
CA PHE A 164 6.04 -1.96 2.34
C PHE A 164 4.75 -1.56 1.61
N ILE A 165 4.58 -2.01 0.35
CA ILE A 165 3.36 -1.75 -0.42
C ILE A 165 2.16 -2.41 0.24
N GLN A 166 2.27 -3.66 0.69
CA GLN A 166 1.18 -4.34 1.38
C GLN A 166 0.75 -3.57 2.64
N ASN A 167 1.70 -3.11 3.45
CA ASN A 167 1.41 -2.30 4.64
C ASN A 167 0.71 -0.98 4.28
N ARG A 168 1.13 -0.33 3.18
CA ARG A 168 0.49 0.91 2.68
C ARG A 168 -0.94 0.63 2.21
N ILE A 169 -1.17 -0.45 1.46
CA ILE A 169 -2.51 -0.88 1.03
C ILE A 169 -3.39 -1.10 2.26
N THR A 170 -2.94 -1.88 3.25
CA THR A 170 -3.73 -2.20 4.44
C THR A 170 -4.08 -0.95 5.23
N LYS A 171 -3.14 0.00 5.42
CA LYS A 171 -3.42 1.28 6.09
C LYS A 171 -4.47 2.09 5.33
N ARG A 172 -4.35 2.21 4.01
CA ARG A 172 -5.31 2.94 3.17
C ARG A 172 -6.69 2.27 3.20
N GLN A 173 -6.76 0.95 3.10
CA GLN A 173 -8.01 0.18 3.19
C GLN A 173 -8.67 0.30 4.56
N GLN A 174 -7.90 0.42 5.64
CA GLN A 174 -8.46 0.68 6.98
C GLN A 174 -9.11 2.06 7.07
N VAL A 175 -8.46 3.09 6.52
CA VAL A 175 -9.05 4.44 6.45
C VAL A 175 -10.34 4.43 5.63
N VAL A 176 -10.29 3.85 4.43
CA VAL A 176 -11.47 3.73 3.56
C VAL A 176 -12.60 2.98 4.27
N ARG A 177 -12.33 1.81 4.87
CA ARG A 177 -13.34 1.04 5.60
C ARG A 177 -14.00 1.81 6.75
N ARG A 178 -13.23 2.65 7.46
CA ARG A 178 -13.76 3.43 8.58
C ARG A 178 -14.69 4.55 8.12
N SER A 179 -14.33 5.25 7.05
CA SER A 179 -15.06 6.41 6.53
C SER A 179 -16.08 6.06 5.44
N TRP A 180 -16.10 4.82 4.95
CA TRP A 180 -17.03 4.36 3.92
C TRP A 180 -18.52 4.47 4.33
N PRO A 181 -18.95 4.09 5.56
CA PRO A 181 -20.35 4.24 5.96
C PRO A 181 -20.82 5.70 5.90
N GLU A 182 -19.96 6.65 6.27
CA GLU A 182 -20.25 8.08 6.22
C GLU A 182 -20.45 8.57 4.79
N ALA A 183 -19.65 8.06 3.84
CA ALA A 183 -19.83 8.32 2.41
C ALA A 183 -21.17 7.78 1.88
N LEU A 184 -21.55 6.57 2.31
CA LEU A 184 -22.83 5.96 1.93
C LEU A 184 -24.02 6.74 2.47
N ASP A 185 -23.93 7.26 3.69
CA ASP A 185 -24.98 8.08 4.28
C ASP A 185 -25.20 9.38 3.49
N LEU A 186 -24.12 10.04 3.09
CA LEU A 186 -24.20 11.23 2.23
C LEU A 186 -24.73 10.88 0.82
N LEU A 187 -24.34 9.74 0.26
CA LEU A 187 -24.88 9.24 -1.02
C LEU A 187 -26.37 8.95 -0.90
N LEU A 188 -26.82 8.35 0.20
CA LEU A 188 -28.23 8.06 0.45
C LEU A 188 -29.04 9.35 0.50
N ILE A 189 -28.61 10.34 1.30
CA ILE A 189 -29.31 11.63 1.44
C ILE A 189 -29.42 12.34 0.08
N THR A 190 -28.33 12.36 -0.70
CA THR A 190 -28.33 13.01 -2.02
C THR A 190 -29.22 12.29 -3.02
N VAL A 191 -29.23 10.96 -3.04
CA VAL A 191 -30.13 10.19 -3.93
C VAL A 191 -31.60 10.30 -3.49
N GLU A 192 -31.89 10.31 -2.18
CA GLU A 192 -33.25 10.50 -1.65
C GLU A 192 -33.80 11.90 -1.93
N SER A 193 -32.92 12.90 -2.04
CA SER A 193 -33.30 14.25 -2.51
C SER A 193 -33.60 14.34 -4.02
N GLY A 194 -33.51 13.22 -4.75
CA GLY A 194 -33.80 13.15 -6.18
C GLY A 194 -32.62 13.48 -7.08
N MET A 195 -31.38 13.58 -6.55
CA MET A 195 -30.21 13.72 -7.41
C MET A 195 -29.94 12.42 -8.17
N GLY A 196 -29.57 12.55 -9.45
CA GLY A 196 -29.04 11.42 -10.21
C GLY A 196 -27.74 10.90 -9.61
N ILE A 197 -27.49 9.59 -9.75
CA ILE A 197 -26.35 8.90 -9.13
C ILE A 197 -24.99 9.55 -9.44
N GLU A 198 -24.78 10.03 -10.68
CA GLU A 198 -23.54 10.71 -11.07
C GLU A 198 -23.32 12.04 -10.34
N SER A 199 -24.39 12.84 -10.23
CA SER A 199 -24.36 14.11 -9.51
C SER A 199 -24.20 13.90 -8.00
N ALA A 200 -24.84 12.85 -7.46
CA ALA A 200 -24.69 12.43 -6.07
C ALA A 200 -23.22 12.05 -5.77
N PHE A 201 -22.60 11.20 -6.60
CA PHE A 201 -21.19 10.83 -6.46
C PHE A 201 -20.26 12.05 -6.52
N ARG A 202 -20.49 12.97 -7.45
CA ARG A 202 -19.71 14.22 -7.53
C ARG A 202 -19.80 15.02 -6.23
N LYS A 203 -21.03 15.26 -5.76
CA LYS A 203 -21.29 16.07 -4.57
C LYS A 203 -20.67 15.44 -3.31
N VAL A 204 -20.82 14.13 -3.13
CA VAL A 204 -20.23 13.42 -2.00
C VAL A 204 -18.72 13.39 -2.07
N GLY A 205 -18.13 13.24 -3.26
CA GLY A 205 -16.68 13.29 -3.46
C GLY A 205 -16.06 14.64 -3.07
N GLU A 206 -16.78 15.74 -3.33
CA GLU A 206 -16.35 17.09 -2.92
C GLU A 206 -16.50 17.31 -1.41
N GLU A 207 -17.60 16.84 -0.81
CA GLU A 207 -17.91 17.06 0.62
C GLU A 207 -17.06 16.21 1.55
N ILE A 208 -16.85 14.92 1.22
CA ILE A 208 -16.10 14.00 2.07
C ILE A 208 -14.59 14.24 2.04
N GLY A 209 -14.10 15.05 1.09
CA GLY A 209 -12.68 15.39 0.94
C GLY A 209 -12.06 15.99 2.20
N ALA A 210 -12.85 16.71 3.01
CA ALA A 210 -12.40 17.26 4.28
C ALA A 210 -12.23 16.20 5.38
N GLN A 211 -12.98 15.09 5.33
CA GLN A 211 -12.98 14.03 6.34
C GLN A 211 -12.05 12.87 5.98
N SER A 212 -12.13 12.38 4.74
CA SER A 212 -11.24 11.35 4.21
C SER A 212 -10.87 11.65 2.76
N PRO A 213 -9.63 12.12 2.51
CA PRO A 213 -9.15 12.35 1.16
C PRO A 213 -9.06 11.05 0.35
N GLU A 214 -8.86 9.89 0.98
CA GLU A 214 -8.78 8.60 0.33
C GLU A 214 -10.11 8.17 -0.29
N VAL A 215 -11.21 8.34 0.45
CA VAL A 215 -12.55 8.00 -0.05
C VAL A 215 -12.99 9.00 -1.11
N ALA A 216 -12.75 10.30 -0.87
CA ALA A 216 -13.05 11.36 -1.83
C ALA A 216 -12.39 11.10 -3.19
N GLU A 217 -11.11 10.74 -3.19
CA GLU A 217 -10.37 10.45 -4.42
C GLU A 217 -10.97 9.29 -5.21
N GLU A 218 -11.39 8.20 -4.54
CA GLU A 218 -12.00 7.05 -5.21
C GLU A 218 -13.41 7.38 -5.73
N ILE A 219 -14.21 8.15 -4.99
CA ILE A 219 -15.55 8.60 -5.41
C ILE A 219 -15.46 9.57 -6.60
N LEU A 220 -14.54 10.53 -6.57
CA LEU A 220 -14.34 11.48 -7.68
C LEU A 220 -13.80 10.78 -8.93
N LEU A 221 -12.91 9.79 -8.75
CA LEU A 221 -12.44 8.97 -9.87
C LEU A 221 -13.58 8.14 -10.47
N THR A 222 -14.43 7.54 -9.64
CA THR A 222 -15.64 6.86 -10.12
C THR A 222 -16.61 7.82 -10.79
N THR A 223 -16.74 9.06 -10.31
CA THR A 223 -17.55 10.09 -10.96
C THR A 223 -17.04 10.38 -12.37
N ALA A 224 -15.72 10.55 -12.52
CA ALA A 224 -15.11 10.74 -13.83
C ALA A 224 -15.34 9.51 -14.72
N GLU A 225 -15.18 8.31 -14.19
CA GLU A 225 -15.44 7.08 -14.94
C GLU A 225 -16.90 6.99 -15.39
N LEU A 226 -17.87 7.30 -14.54
CA LEU A 226 -19.28 7.30 -14.91
C LEU A 226 -19.59 8.33 -16.03
N SER A 227 -18.87 9.45 -16.07
CA SER A 227 -19.04 10.46 -17.13
C SER A 227 -18.38 10.09 -18.46
N TYR A 228 -17.32 9.25 -18.46
CA TYR A 228 -16.53 8.95 -19.67
C TYR A 228 -16.68 7.51 -20.18
N LEU A 229 -17.04 6.55 -19.32
CA LEU A 229 -17.25 5.17 -19.74
C LEU A 229 -18.67 5.00 -20.30
N GLN A 230 -18.77 4.20 -21.35
CA GLN A 230 -20.06 3.82 -21.93
C GLN A 230 -20.86 2.88 -21.01
N ASP A 231 -20.16 2.05 -20.22
CA ASP A 231 -20.78 1.10 -19.30
C ASP A 231 -20.57 1.54 -17.84
N ARG A 232 -21.67 1.93 -17.19
CA ARG A 232 -21.70 2.38 -15.78
C ARG A 232 -21.37 1.23 -14.83
N ARG A 233 -21.71 0.00 -15.20
CA ARG A 233 -21.33 -1.20 -14.45
C ARG A 233 -19.81 -1.30 -14.32
N GLN A 234 -19.08 -1.02 -15.40
CA GLN A 234 -17.63 -1.08 -15.39
C GLN A 234 -17.02 -0.04 -14.44
N ALA A 235 -17.60 1.16 -14.34
CA ALA A 235 -17.18 2.18 -13.38
C ALA A 235 -17.35 1.72 -11.92
N PHE A 236 -18.48 1.08 -11.60
CA PHE A 236 -18.69 0.51 -10.26
C PHE A 236 -17.76 -0.67 -9.98
N GLU A 237 -17.57 -1.60 -10.92
CA GLU A 237 -16.63 -2.71 -10.75
C GLU A 237 -15.19 -2.21 -10.54
N ASN A 238 -14.79 -1.14 -11.24
CA ASN A 238 -13.48 -0.54 -11.05
C ASN A 238 -13.34 0.07 -9.65
N LEU A 239 -14.37 0.72 -9.10
CA LEU A 239 -14.37 1.23 -7.71
C LEU A 239 -14.11 0.09 -6.71
N GLY A 240 -14.82 -1.03 -6.83
CA GLY A 240 -14.65 -2.19 -5.95
C GLY A 240 -13.28 -2.86 -6.11
N ARG A 241 -12.70 -2.83 -7.31
CA ARG A 241 -11.36 -3.36 -7.59
C ARG A 241 -10.26 -2.47 -7.04
N ARG A 242 -10.39 -1.13 -7.15
CA ARG A 242 -9.39 -0.15 -6.69
C ARG A 242 -9.34 0.02 -5.18
N THR A 243 -10.50 0.02 -4.52
CA THR A 243 -10.55 0.13 -3.06
C THR A 243 -10.09 -1.17 -2.39
N GLY A 244 -10.52 -2.32 -2.91
CA GLY A 244 -10.18 -3.63 -2.36
C GLY A 244 -10.76 -3.88 -0.97
N VAL A 245 -11.76 -3.09 -0.56
CA VAL A 245 -12.48 -3.24 0.71
C VAL A 245 -13.78 -4.01 0.45
N GLU A 246 -14.07 -5.00 1.29
CA GLU A 246 -15.23 -5.88 1.15
C GLU A 246 -16.56 -5.10 1.18
N GLY A 247 -16.72 -4.18 2.15
CA GLY A 247 -17.90 -3.32 2.25
C GLY A 247 -18.16 -2.45 1.01
N VAL A 248 -17.10 -2.01 0.31
CA VAL A 248 -17.22 -1.27 -0.96
C VAL A 248 -17.69 -2.20 -2.07
N ARG A 249 -17.13 -3.42 -2.15
CA ARG A 249 -17.51 -4.41 -3.18
C ARG A 249 -18.96 -4.87 -3.04
N ALA A 250 -19.45 -5.02 -1.81
CA ALA A 250 -20.85 -5.33 -1.53
C ALA A 250 -21.77 -4.23 -2.08
N VAL A 251 -21.48 -2.97 -1.76
CA VAL A 251 -22.22 -1.81 -2.28
C VAL A 251 -22.19 -1.76 -3.80
N VAL A 252 -21.01 -1.89 -4.41
CA VAL A 252 -20.84 -1.90 -5.87
C VAL A 252 -21.73 -2.96 -6.52
N THR A 253 -21.76 -4.17 -5.96
CA THR A 253 -22.58 -5.27 -6.47
C THR A 253 -24.08 -4.93 -6.36
N SER A 254 -24.49 -4.37 -5.23
CA SER A 254 -25.87 -3.92 -5.01
C SER A 254 -26.28 -2.80 -5.96
N LEU A 255 -25.41 -1.82 -6.21
CA LEU A 255 -25.64 -0.73 -7.17
C LEU A 255 -25.80 -1.24 -8.61
N ILE A 256 -24.95 -2.19 -9.03
CA ILE A 256 -25.04 -2.82 -10.35
C ILE A 256 -26.37 -3.57 -10.49
N GLN A 257 -26.80 -4.27 -9.43
CA GLN A 257 -28.10 -4.96 -9.43
C GLN A 257 -29.26 -3.97 -9.49
N ALA A 258 -29.22 -2.89 -8.70
CA ALA A 258 -30.25 -1.87 -8.70
C ALA A 258 -30.38 -1.21 -10.08
N GLU A 259 -29.26 -0.93 -10.75
CA GLU A 259 -29.26 -0.39 -12.12
C GLU A 259 -29.81 -1.38 -13.14
N LYS A 260 -29.42 -2.66 -13.06
CA LYS A 260 -29.86 -3.70 -13.99
C LYS A 260 -31.34 -4.05 -13.86
N TYR A 261 -31.86 -4.11 -12.64
CA TYR A 261 -33.22 -4.56 -12.34
C TYR A 261 -34.20 -3.40 -12.04
N GLY A 262 -33.73 -2.15 -12.09
CA GLY A 262 -34.56 -0.96 -11.88
C GLY A 262 -35.04 -0.78 -10.44
N THR A 263 -34.39 -1.43 -9.46
CA THR A 263 -34.70 -1.26 -8.04
C THR A 263 -34.35 0.16 -7.60
N PRO A 264 -35.17 0.84 -6.77
CA PRO A 264 -34.85 2.19 -6.29
C PRO A 264 -33.47 2.24 -5.62
N LEU A 265 -32.55 3.04 -6.17
CA LEU A 265 -31.17 3.16 -5.67
C LEU A 265 -31.11 3.57 -4.19
N GLY A 266 -32.04 4.42 -3.74
CA GLY A 266 -32.14 4.80 -2.33
C GLY A 266 -32.41 3.60 -1.41
N GLN A 267 -33.24 2.65 -1.84
CA GLN A 267 -33.50 1.43 -1.05
C GLN A 267 -32.25 0.56 -0.94
N ALA A 268 -31.53 0.35 -2.05
CA ALA A 268 -30.28 -0.39 -2.05
C ALA A 268 -29.22 0.27 -1.16
N LEU A 269 -29.02 1.59 -1.31
CA LEU A 269 -28.07 2.37 -0.50
C LEU A 269 -28.43 2.35 0.99
N ARG A 270 -29.72 2.42 1.35
CA ARG A 270 -30.17 2.38 2.75
C ARG A 270 -29.81 1.06 3.42
N VAL A 271 -30.07 -0.06 2.74
CA VAL A 271 -29.72 -1.40 3.26
C VAL A 271 -28.21 -1.52 3.41
N MET A 272 -27.44 -1.13 2.39
CA MET A 272 -25.99 -1.24 2.43
C MET A 272 -25.34 -0.28 3.46
N ALA A 273 -25.91 0.91 3.68
CA ALA A 273 -25.46 1.84 4.71
C ALA A 273 -25.68 1.25 6.12
N GLN A 274 -26.85 0.64 6.35
CA GLN A 274 -27.15 -0.05 7.60
C GLN A 274 -26.19 -1.24 7.83
N GLU A 275 -26.01 -2.11 6.84
CA GLU A 275 -25.07 -3.24 6.94
C GLU A 275 -23.64 -2.78 7.24
N ASN A 276 -23.17 -1.69 6.63
CA ASN A 276 -21.83 -1.17 6.90
C ASN A 276 -21.69 -0.57 8.30
N ARG A 277 -22.76 0.03 8.85
CA ARG A 277 -22.80 0.49 10.24
C ARG A 277 -22.80 -0.69 11.22
N ASP A 278 -23.59 -1.72 10.94
CA ASP A 278 -23.67 -2.94 11.75
C ASP A 278 -22.34 -3.69 11.73
N MET A 279 -21.67 -3.76 10.58
CA MET A 279 -20.34 -4.34 10.45
C MET A 279 -19.30 -3.57 11.29
N ARG A 280 -19.36 -2.23 11.30
CA ARG A 280 -18.50 -1.40 12.16
C ARG A 280 -18.74 -1.68 13.65
N MET A 281 -20.00 -1.88 14.05
CA MET A 281 -20.37 -2.25 15.42
C MET A 281 -19.87 -3.65 15.77
N SER A 282 -20.09 -4.64 14.90
CA SER A 282 -19.62 -6.01 15.09
C SER A 282 -18.09 -6.09 15.17
N GLU A 283 -17.35 -5.30 14.39
CA GLU A 283 -15.90 -5.20 14.51
C GLU A 283 -15.46 -4.64 15.87
N ALA A 284 -16.19 -3.67 16.41
CA ALA A 284 -15.94 -3.12 17.74
C ALA A 284 -16.26 -4.14 18.85
N GLU A 285 -17.38 -4.84 18.74
CA GLU A 285 -17.79 -5.91 19.66
C GLU A 285 -16.78 -7.07 19.65
N LYS A 286 -16.33 -7.52 18.48
CA LYS A 286 -15.29 -8.56 18.36
C LYS A 286 -13.99 -8.13 19.01
N LYS A 287 -13.60 -6.86 18.87
CA LYS A 287 -12.41 -6.32 19.56
C LYS A 287 -12.60 -6.32 21.07
N ALA A 288 -13.78 -5.94 21.57
CA ALA A 288 -14.10 -5.94 23.00
C ALA A 288 -14.14 -7.38 23.57
N ALA A 289 -14.82 -8.30 22.90
CA ALA A 289 -14.92 -9.71 23.29
C ALA A 289 -13.58 -10.45 23.23
N GLY A 290 -12.63 -9.98 22.41
CA GLY A 290 -11.26 -10.50 22.35
C GLY A 290 -10.31 -9.98 23.43
N LEU A 291 -10.74 -9.05 24.30
CA LEU A 291 -9.91 -8.51 25.39
C LEU A 291 -9.68 -9.52 26.53
N PRO A 292 -10.68 -10.26 27.04
CA PRO A 292 -10.48 -11.15 28.18
C PRO A 292 -9.40 -12.22 27.98
N PRO A 293 -9.34 -12.95 26.84
CA PRO A 293 -8.28 -13.94 26.61
C PRO A 293 -6.87 -13.35 26.54
N LYS A 294 -6.73 -12.09 26.10
CA LYS A 294 -5.42 -11.41 26.05
C LYS A 294 -4.92 -11.02 27.43
N LEU A 295 -5.82 -10.83 28.40
CA LEU A 295 -5.50 -10.51 29.78
C LEU A 295 -5.24 -11.76 30.63
N THR A 296 -5.90 -12.88 30.32
CA THR A 296 -5.70 -14.13 31.07
C THR A 296 -4.33 -14.76 30.84
N VAL A 297 -3.75 -14.65 29.63
CA VAL A 297 -2.44 -15.26 29.33
C VAL A 297 -1.32 -14.67 30.21
N PRO A 298 -1.09 -13.34 30.28
CA PRO A 298 -0.12 -12.78 31.22
C PRO A 298 -0.44 -13.14 32.66
N MET A 299 -1.70 -13.05 33.10
CA MET A 299 -2.10 -13.41 34.46
C MET A 299 -1.66 -14.83 34.82
N ILE A 300 -1.94 -15.83 33.97
CA ILE A 300 -1.55 -17.21 34.21
C ILE A 300 -0.03 -17.35 34.25
N VAL A 301 0.69 -16.73 33.31
CA VAL A 301 2.16 -16.77 33.26
C VAL A 301 2.81 -16.17 34.52
N PHE A 302 2.20 -15.15 35.14
CA PHE A 302 2.73 -14.55 36.37
C PHE A 302 2.23 -15.22 37.66
N PHE A 303 0.98 -15.66 37.72
CA PHE A 303 0.40 -16.30 38.91
C PHE A 303 0.85 -17.75 39.08
N LEU A 304 0.87 -18.54 38.01
CA LEU A 304 1.13 -19.98 38.09
C LEU A 304 2.51 -20.32 38.68
N PRO A 305 3.62 -19.66 38.29
CA PRO A 305 4.94 -19.93 38.89
C PRO A 305 5.00 -19.55 40.38
N VAL A 306 4.36 -18.44 40.77
CA VAL A 306 4.29 -18.00 42.16
C VAL A 306 3.48 -19.01 42.99
N LEU A 307 2.38 -19.50 42.46
CA LEU A 307 1.56 -20.52 43.11
C LEU A 307 2.36 -21.82 43.34
N PHE A 308 3.11 -22.29 42.34
CA PHE A 308 3.99 -23.44 42.49
C PHE A 308 5.10 -23.20 43.50
N ALA A 309 5.72 -22.02 43.50
CA ALA A 309 6.75 -21.67 44.48
C ALA A 309 6.19 -21.75 45.91
N VAL A 310 5.02 -21.17 46.16
CA VAL A 310 4.38 -21.17 47.49
C VAL A 310 3.98 -22.58 47.93
N ILE A 311 3.48 -23.43 47.02
CA ILE A 311 3.05 -24.80 47.35
C ILE A 311 4.25 -25.73 47.58
N ILE A 312 5.28 -25.64 46.73
CA ILE A 312 6.46 -26.52 46.78
C ILE A 312 7.38 -26.14 47.95
N THR A 313 7.47 -24.86 48.32
CA THR A 313 8.37 -24.39 49.39
C THR A 313 8.23 -25.15 50.73
N PRO A 314 7.04 -25.27 51.35
CA PRO A 314 6.91 -26.00 52.62
C PRO A 314 7.14 -27.50 52.46
N ALA A 315 6.74 -28.10 51.33
CA ALA A 315 6.99 -29.51 51.04
C ALA A 315 8.50 -29.79 50.89
N ALA A 316 9.23 -28.90 50.22
CA ALA A 316 10.67 -28.98 50.08
C ALA A 316 11.37 -28.85 51.45
N ILE A 317 10.97 -27.87 52.27
CA ILE A 317 11.51 -27.68 53.64
C ILE A 317 11.33 -28.94 54.48
N GLN A 318 10.12 -29.54 54.48
CA GLN A 318 9.84 -30.78 55.22
C GLN A 318 10.70 -31.97 54.77
N ILE A 319 11.01 -32.09 53.47
CA ILE A 319 11.82 -33.20 52.94
C ILE A 319 13.30 -32.97 53.21
N THR A 320 13.79 -31.73 53.18
CA THR A 320 15.21 -31.41 53.39
C THR A 320 15.64 -31.38 54.85
N GLY A 321 14.71 -31.49 55.81
CA GLY A 321 15.05 -31.69 57.22
C GLY A 321 15.77 -30.51 57.90
N LEU A 322 15.34 -29.28 57.60
CA LEU A 322 15.57 -28.10 58.45
C LEU A 322 14.30 -27.83 59.28
#